data_AF-A0A533ZCI0-F1
#
_entry.id   AF-A0A533ZCI0-F1
#
_cell.length_a   1.000
_cell.length_b   1.000
_cell.length_c   1.000
_cell.angle_alpha   90.00
_cell.angle_beta   90.00
_cell.angle_gamma   90.00
#
_symmetry.space_group_name_H-M   'P 1'
#
loop_
_entity.id
_entity.type
_entity.pdbx_description
1 polymer ?
#
loop_
_entity_poly.entity_id
_entity_poly.type
_entity_poly.pdbx_seq_one_letter_code
_entity_poly.pdbx_strand_id
1 'polypeptide(L)'
;MIRRFSAVSLGLVGLLLVLTAAAPRTEDRLPSSRPLERLIRHRLSALDARVGVHALHVPTGRQVAVNADEPMNTASVIKIPIMILAYRDAEAGLLHLDERYEVTLDNYRRGSGLIQTFTPGLRPTIRDLVRQMIVTSDNIGTDIALGRVGLMRVNEMLTQFGYQQTRINQTTGDLVRRVFVLAVPKYSTFTDRESSRSRRWSHTRRGRLPPTSSTTRASSSTRAGRPSSRYS
;
A
#
# COMPACT_ATOMS: atom_id res chain seq x y z
N MET A 1 -73.83 17.94 61.93
CA MET A 1 -74.40 16.79 62.69
C MET A 1 -73.38 15.65 62.60
N ILE A 2 -73.29 14.73 63.59
CA ILE A 2 -72.25 13.66 63.70
C ILE A 2 -70.87 14.27 64.08
N ARG A 3 -70.42 14.20 65.35
CA ARG A 3 -69.64 13.13 66.06
C ARG A 3 -68.24 12.88 65.45
N ARG A 4 -67.07 13.10 66.10
CA ARG A 4 -66.44 12.74 67.42
C ARG A 4 -65.65 11.42 67.41
N PHE A 5 -64.36 11.50 67.80
CA PHE A 5 -63.42 10.40 68.15
C PHE A 5 -62.97 9.48 66.98
N SER A 6 -61.79 8.83 66.94
CA SER A 6 -60.58 8.87 67.82
C SER A 6 -59.35 8.22 67.15
N ALA A 7 -58.18 8.31 67.82
CA ALA A 7 -57.03 7.38 67.80
C ALA A 7 -56.02 7.35 66.61
N VAL A 8 -54.81 7.86 66.91
CA VAL A 8 -53.47 7.21 66.81
C VAL A 8 -53.22 6.11 65.75
N SER A 9 -52.15 6.29 64.97
CA SER A 9 -51.23 5.20 64.58
C SER A 9 -49.84 5.75 64.22
N LEU A 10 -48.78 5.04 64.63
CA LEU A 10 -47.40 5.33 64.18
C LEU A 10 -47.18 4.79 62.76
N GLY A 11 -46.59 5.59 61.88
CA GLY A 11 -46.15 5.17 60.55
C GLY A 11 -44.64 5.16 60.43
N LEU A 12 -44.03 3.99 60.22
CA LEU A 12 -42.58 3.84 60.04
C LEU A 12 -42.12 4.44 58.70
N VAL A 13 -41.06 5.27 58.73
CA VAL A 13 -40.35 5.67 57.51
C VAL A 13 -39.40 4.56 57.09
N GLY A 14 -39.91 3.62 56.29
CA GLY A 14 -39.12 2.53 55.70
C GLY A 14 -38.35 2.99 54.46
N LEU A 15 -37.09 3.41 54.62
CA LEU A 15 -36.19 3.71 53.49
C LEU A 15 -35.78 2.40 52.79
N LEU A 16 -36.48 2.04 51.70
CA LEU A 16 -36.22 0.82 50.95
C LEU A 16 -34.97 0.95 50.07
N LEU A 17 -33.80 0.80 50.70
CA LEU A 17 -32.50 0.75 50.03
C LEU A 17 -32.37 -0.55 49.23
N VAL A 18 -32.81 -0.51 47.96
CA VAL A 18 -32.65 -1.62 47.01
C VAL A 18 -31.17 -1.75 46.64
N LEU A 19 -30.43 -2.46 47.49
CA LEU A 19 -29.10 -2.97 47.20
C LEU A 19 -29.20 -3.99 46.07
N THR A 20 -29.16 -3.50 44.83
CA THR A 20 -28.82 -4.34 43.67
C THR A 20 -27.39 -4.84 43.87
N ALA A 21 -27.27 -6.03 44.46
CA ALA A 21 -26.04 -6.79 44.47
C ALA A 21 -25.70 -7.15 43.02
N ALA A 22 -25.00 -6.23 42.35
CA ALA A 22 -24.38 -6.47 41.07
C ALA A 22 -23.37 -7.60 41.27
N ALA A 23 -23.81 -8.83 41.00
CA ALA A 23 -22.95 -9.99 41.00
C ALA A 23 -21.69 -9.64 40.21
N PRO A 24 -20.49 -9.92 40.73
CA PRO A 24 -19.26 -9.50 40.08
C PRO A 24 -19.28 -10.07 38.68
N ARG A 25 -19.41 -9.18 37.67
CA ARG A 25 -19.18 -9.56 36.29
C ARG A 25 -17.78 -10.11 36.28
N THR A 26 -17.65 -11.41 36.02
CA THR A 26 -16.37 -11.96 35.61
C THR A 26 -16.00 -11.22 34.35
N GLU A 27 -15.10 -10.24 34.48
CA GLU A 27 -14.21 -9.86 33.40
C GLU A 27 -13.62 -11.18 32.92
N ASP A 28 -14.07 -11.63 31.75
CA ASP A 28 -13.61 -12.88 31.18
C ASP A 28 -12.11 -12.71 30.90
N ARG A 29 -11.28 -13.24 31.82
CA ARG A 29 -9.85 -12.97 31.89
C ARG A 29 -9.16 -13.70 30.76
N LEU A 30 -9.29 -13.11 29.56
CA LEU A 30 -8.84 -13.63 28.28
C LEU A 30 -7.50 -14.36 28.44
N PRO A 31 -7.44 -15.69 28.24
CA PRO A 31 -6.36 -16.52 28.77
C PRO A 31 -5.01 -16.03 28.28
N SER A 32 -4.19 -15.59 29.26
CA SER A 32 -3.30 -14.46 29.05
C SER A 32 -2.32 -14.66 27.90
N SER A 33 -2.25 -13.68 27.00
CA SER A 33 -1.25 -13.65 25.91
C SER A 33 0.18 -13.41 26.41
N ARG A 34 0.36 -13.05 27.69
CA ARG A 34 1.64 -12.77 28.35
C ARG A 34 2.78 -13.78 28.05
N PRO A 35 2.58 -15.11 27.96
CA PRO A 35 3.66 -16.03 27.60
C PRO A 35 4.11 -15.89 26.14
N LEU A 36 3.16 -15.71 25.22
CA LEU A 36 3.42 -15.51 23.79
C LEU A 36 4.04 -14.13 23.53
N GLU A 37 3.53 -13.08 24.18
CA GLU A 37 4.11 -11.74 24.09
C GLU A 37 5.54 -11.71 24.63
N ARG A 38 5.82 -12.34 25.78
CA ARG A 38 7.19 -12.50 26.30
C ARG A 38 8.11 -13.21 25.31
N LEU A 39 7.64 -14.30 24.69
CA LEU A 39 8.40 -15.02 23.67
C LEU A 39 8.69 -14.12 22.46
N ILE A 40 7.71 -13.36 21.97
CA ILE A 40 7.88 -12.43 20.86
C ILE A 40 8.86 -11.31 21.23
N ARG A 41 8.67 -10.63 22.38
CA ARG A 41 9.61 -9.60 22.87
C ARG A 41 11.05 -10.12 22.96
N HIS A 42 11.26 -11.33 23.49
CA HIS A 42 12.58 -11.96 23.58
C HIS A 42 13.19 -12.29 22.20
N ARG A 43 12.39 -12.70 21.21
CA ARG A 43 12.87 -12.90 19.84
C ARG A 43 13.18 -11.58 19.13
N LEU A 44 12.39 -10.53 19.37
CA LEU A 44 12.61 -9.20 18.79
C LEU A 44 13.83 -8.49 19.40
N SER A 45 14.10 -8.67 20.70
CA SER A 45 15.29 -8.09 21.37
C SER A 45 16.63 -8.67 20.90
N ALA A 46 16.61 -9.71 20.05
CA ALA A 46 17.81 -10.26 19.40
C ALA A 46 18.05 -9.69 17.99
N LEU A 47 17.23 -8.73 17.55
CA LEU A 47 17.33 -8.07 16.24
C LEU A 47 17.86 -6.64 16.42
N ASP A 48 18.88 -6.26 15.64
CA ASP A 48 19.29 -4.86 15.50
C ASP A 48 18.34 -4.12 14.54
N ALA A 49 17.08 -3.97 14.97
CA ALA A 49 16.00 -3.38 14.18
C ALA A 49 14.87 -2.84 15.07
N ARG A 50 14.28 -1.71 14.66
CA ARG A 50 12.97 -1.29 15.19
C ARG A 50 11.88 -2.18 14.61
N VAL A 51 11.19 -2.94 15.47
CA VAL A 51 10.11 -3.85 15.07
C VAL A 51 8.88 -3.62 15.95
N GLY A 52 7.72 -3.53 15.31
CA GLY A 52 6.41 -3.59 15.94
C GLY A 52 5.66 -4.84 15.50
N VAL A 53 4.89 -5.44 16.41
CA VAL A 53 4.03 -6.61 16.17
C VAL A 53 2.68 -6.39 16.83
N HIS A 54 1.62 -6.45 16.05
CA HIS A 54 0.25 -6.56 16.54
C HIS A 54 -0.41 -7.81 15.93
N ALA A 55 -1.04 -8.62 16.76
CA ALA A 55 -1.79 -9.80 16.32
C ALA A 55 -3.06 -9.95 17.18
N LEU A 56 -4.22 -9.98 16.53
CA LEU A 56 -5.53 -10.10 17.17
C LEU A 56 -6.23 -11.39 16.71
N HIS A 57 -6.53 -12.29 17.65
CA HIS A 57 -7.42 -13.42 17.41
C HIS A 57 -8.87 -12.95 17.49
N VAL A 58 -9.39 -12.48 16.35
CA VAL A 58 -10.71 -11.83 16.23
C VAL A 58 -11.84 -12.58 16.94
N PRO A 59 -12.00 -13.92 16.85
CA PRO A 59 -13.12 -14.63 17.48
C PRO A 59 -13.15 -14.59 19.01
N THR A 60 -12.04 -14.23 19.69
CA THR A 60 -11.96 -14.23 21.16
C THR A 60 -11.33 -12.95 21.73
N GLY A 61 -11.14 -11.90 20.93
CA GLY A 61 -10.49 -10.64 21.37
C GLY A 61 -9.05 -10.80 21.90
N ARG A 62 -8.41 -11.97 21.78
CA ARG A 62 -7.09 -12.23 22.39
C ARG A 62 -6.00 -11.61 21.51
N GLN A 63 -5.26 -10.65 22.07
CA GLN A 63 -4.23 -9.92 21.33
C GLN A 63 -2.82 -10.05 21.92
N VAL A 64 -1.83 -9.85 21.05
CA VAL A 64 -0.44 -9.53 21.39
C VAL A 64 -0.13 -8.16 20.80
N ALA A 65 0.45 -7.27 21.60
CA ALA A 65 0.89 -5.94 21.17
C ALA A 65 2.31 -5.67 21.67
N VAL A 66 3.27 -5.55 20.75
CA VAL A 66 4.66 -5.16 21.02
C VAL A 66 4.98 -4.00 20.12
N ASN A 67 5.14 -2.80 20.69
CA ASN A 67 5.42 -1.57 19.94
C ASN A 67 4.40 -1.32 18.81
N ALA A 68 3.14 -1.70 19.04
CA ALA A 68 2.09 -1.76 18.02
C ALA A 68 1.70 -0.37 17.48
N ASP A 69 1.76 0.65 18.34
CA ASP A 69 1.37 2.03 18.05
C ASP A 69 2.56 2.90 17.60
N GLU A 70 3.76 2.32 17.38
CA GLU A 70 4.89 3.04 16.80
C GLU A 70 4.66 3.30 15.29
N PRO A 71 4.79 4.54 14.80
CA PRO A 71 4.76 4.82 13.37
C PRO A 71 5.92 4.13 12.63
N MET A 72 5.57 3.25 11.69
CA MET A 72 6.48 2.47 10.85
C MET A 72 6.35 2.87 9.37
N ASN A 73 7.38 2.58 8.57
CA ASN A 73 7.26 2.72 7.12
C ASN A 73 6.35 1.60 6.58
N THR A 74 5.17 1.98 6.09
CA THR A 74 4.14 1.07 5.56
C THR A 74 4.55 0.35 4.27
N ALA A 75 5.65 0.79 3.62
CA ALA A 75 6.15 0.24 2.37
C ALA A 75 5.04 0.04 1.34
N SER A 76 4.77 -1.20 0.92
CA SER A 76 3.68 -1.51 -0.02
C SER A 76 2.35 -1.93 0.63
N VAL A 77 2.26 -2.01 1.96
CA VAL A 77 0.98 -2.26 2.66
C VAL A 77 0.01 -1.10 2.46
N ILE A 78 0.53 0.13 2.27
CA ILE A 78 -0.24 1.34 1.97
C ILE A 78 -1.08 1.27 0.67
N LYS A 79 -0.84 0.25 -0.17
CA LYS A 79 -1.61 -0.02 -1.39
C LYS A 79 -3.03 -0.55 -1.09
N ILE A 80 -3.25 -1.12 0.10
CA ILE A 80 -4.57 -1.62 0.54
C ILE A 80 -5.61 -0.48 0.61
N PRO A 81 -5.36 0.67 1.30
CA PRO A 81 -6.22 1.84 1.22
C PRO A 81 -6.55 2.34 -0.20
N ILE A 82 -5.59 2.27 -1.13
CA ILE A 82 -5.81 2.66 -2.54
C ILE A 82 -6.82 1.71 -3.20
N MET A 83 -6.69 0.41 -2.97
CA MET A 83 -7.69 -0.58 -3.42
C MET A 83 -9.07 -0.33 -2.79
N ILE A 84 -9.13 -0.07 -1.48
CA ILE A 84 -10.40 0.16 -0.77
C ILE A 84 -11.13 1.37 -1.39
N LEU A 85 -10.44 2.50 -1.60
CA LEU A 85 -11.07 3.65 -2.24
C LEU A 85 -11.47 3.35 -3.69
N ALA A 86 -10.66 2.63 -4.47
CA ALA A 86 -10.99 2.30 -5.85
C ALA A 86 -12.26 1.44 -5.98
N TYR A 87 -12.49 0.49 -5.06
CA TYR A 87 -13.73 -0.30 -5.05
C TYR A 87 -14.93 0.49 -4.51
N ARG A 88 -14.73 1.40 -3.54
CA ARG A 88 -15.80 2.29 -3.04
C ARG A 88 -16.22 3.33 -4.09
N ASP A 89 -15.27 3.88 -4.83
CA ASP A 89 -15.54 4.76 -5.97
C ASP A 89 -16.29 4.01 -7.07
N ALA A 90 -16.01 2.72 -7.28
CA ALA A 90 -16.74 1.90 -8.25
C ALA A 90 -18.17 1.58 -7.81
N GLU A 91 -18.38 1.25 -6.53
CA GLU A 91 -19.69 1.07 -5.91
C GLU A 91 -20.54 2.35 -5.99
N ALA A 92 -19.90 3.52 -5.83
CA ALA A 92 -20.53 4.83 -5.95
C ALA A 92 -20.66 5.37 -7.40
N GLY A 93 -20.24 4.60 -8.42
CA GLY A 93 -20.29 5.03 -9.83
C GLY A 93 -19.27 6.12 -10.23
N LEU A 94 -18.31 6.45 -9.35
CA LEU A 94 -17.26 7.44 -9.57
C LEU A 94 -16.03 6.88 -10.32
N LEU A 95 -15.85 5.56 -10.35
CA LEU A 95 -14.73 4.89 -11.04
C LEU A 95 -15.17 3.63 -11.80
N HIS A 96 -15.03 3.64 -13.13
CA HIS A 96 -15.35 2.48 -13.95
C HIS A 96 -14.18 1.49 -13.95
N LEU A 97 -14.24 0.44 -13.13
CA LEU A 97 -13.12 -0.51 -12.98
C LEU A 97 -12.73 -1.22 -14.28
N ASP A 98 -13.66 -1.39 -15.22
CA ASP A 98 -13.41 -2.07 -16.51
C ASP A 98 -12.99 -1.10 -17.64
N GLU A 99 -12.83 0.20 -17.32
CA GLU A 99 -12.13 1.18 -18.16
C GLU A 99 -10.71 0.70 -18.47
N ARG A 100 -10.27 0.83 -19.74
CA ARG A 100 -8.91 0.47 -20.16
C ARG A 100 -7.98 1.68 -20.20
N TYR A 101 -6.99 1.67 -19.31
CA TYR A 101 -5.93 2.68 -19.27
C TYR A 101 -4.74 2.26 -20.14
N GLU A 102 -4.16 3.17 -20.93
CA GLU A 102 -2.95 2.86 -21.70
C GLU A 102 -1.68 3.16 -20.91
N VAL A 103 -0.86 2.14 -20.67
CA VAL A 103 0.43 2.29 -19.96
C VAL A 103 1.48 2.84 -20.93
N THR A 104 1.58 4.17 -20.97
CA THR A 104 2.58 4.92 -21.74
C THR A 104 3.98 4.78 -21.14
N LEU A 105 5.02 5.20 -21.86
CA LEU A 105 6.40 5.25 -21.35
C LEU A 105 6.56 6.07 -20.07
N ASP A 106 5.76 7.13 -19.89
CA ASP A 106 5.94 8.08 -18.80
C ASP A 106 5.22 7.62 -17.51
N ASN A 107 4.40 6.57 -17.62
CA ASN A 107 3.91 5.78 -16.48
C ASN A 107 4.95 4.82 -15.89
N TYR A 108 6.08 4.54 -16.57
CA TYR A 108 7.00 3.49 -16.11
C TYR A 108 7.68 3.87 -14.80
N ARG A 109 7.77 2.90 -13.89
CA ARG A 109 8.39 3.00 -12.57
C ARG A 109 9.38 1.86 -12.36
N ARG A 110 10.32 2.03 -11.44
CA ARG A 110 11.25 0.99 -10.97
C ARG A 110 10.67 0.30 -9.73
N GLY A 111 11.28 -0.83 -9.34
CA GLY A 111 10.92 -1.59 -8.14
C GLY A 111 10.17 -2.87 -8.47
N SER A 112 9.09 -3.15 -7.75
CA SER A 112 8.21 -4.32 -7.89
C SER A 112 7.15 -4.13 -8.99
N GLY A 113 6.64 -5.25 -9.49
CA GLY A 113 5.61 -5.30 -10.53
C GLY A 113 6.01 -6.01 -11.81
N LEU A 114 5.01 -6.50 -12.54
CA LEU A 114 5.12 -7.12 -13.86
C LEU A 114 4.92 -6.11 -14.99
N ILE A 115 4.18 -5.01 -14.78
CA ILE A 115 3.84 -4.06 -15.85
C ILE A 115 5.10 -3.43 -16.47
N GLN A 116 6.16 -3.27 -15.67
CA GLN A 116 7.47 -2.76 -16.12
C GLN A 116 8.22 -3.71 -17.10
N THR A 117 7.80 -4.98 -17.23
CA THR A 117 8.46 -5.98 -18.10
C THR A 117 7.78 -6.15 -19.46
N PHE A 118 6.56 -5.65 -19.62
CA PHE A 118 5.85 -5.65 -20.91
C PHE A 118 6.36 -4.52 -21.83
N THR A 119 5.81 -4.48 -23.05
CA THR A 119 6.02 -3.37 -24.00
C THR A 119 5.07 -2.21 -23.64
N PRO A 120 5.49 -0.94 -23.76
CA PRO A 120 4.60 0.22 -23.63
C PRO A 120 3.41 0.15 -24.60
N GLY A 121 2.28 0.74 -24.23
CA GLY A 121 1.01 0.60 -24.97
C GLY A 121 0.16 -0.61 -24.53
N LEU A 122 0.53 -1.30 -23.44
CA LEU A 122 -0.36 -2.26 -22.78
C LEU A 122 -1.63 -1.53 -22.28
N ARG A 123 -2.81 -2.10 -22.54
CA ARG A 123 -4.12 -1.51 -22.17
C ARG A 123 -4.91 -2.37 -21.16
N PRO A 124 -4.41 -2.57 -19.93
CA PRO A 124 -5.13 -3.29 -18.88
C PRO A 124 -6.38 -2.53 -18.43
N THR A 125 -7.32 -3.22 -17.76
CA THR A 125 -8.41 -2.52 -17.06
C THR A 125 -7.91 -1.84 -15.78
N ILE A 126 -8.62 -0.85 -15.23
CA ILE A 126 -8.33 -0.31 -13.90
C ILE A 126 -8.39 -1.43 -12.84
N ARG A 127 -9.31 -2.39 -12.99
CA ARG A 127 -9.43 -3.61 -12.17
C ARG A 127 -8.14 -4.43 -12.18
N ASP A 128 -7.50 -4.58 -13.34
CA ASP A 128 -6.22 -5.29 -13.49
C ASP A 128 -5.04 -4.52 -12.92
N LEU A 129 -5.02 -3.18 -13.04
CA LEU A 129 -4.01 -2.33 -12.41
C LEU A 129 -4.08 -2.43 -10.88
N VAL A 130 -5.29 -2.34 -10.30
CA VAL A 130 -5.54 -2.54 -8.86
C VAL A 130 -5.18 -3.97 -8.43
N ARG A 131 -5.49 -4.98 -9.26
CA ARG A 131 -5.10 -6.39 -9.01
C ARG A 131 -3.58 -6.56 -8.97
N GLN A 132 -2.84 -6.00 -9.93
CA GLN A 132 -1.36 -6.09 -9.94
C GLN A 132 -0.72 -5.26 -8.81
N MET A 133 -1.27 -4.09 -8.49
CA MET A 133 -0.88 -3.27 -7.33
C MET A 133 -0.91 -4.07 -6.02
N ILE A 134 -1.84 -5.01 -5.86
CA ILE A 134 -1.98 -5.85 -4.66
C ILE A 134 -1.22 -7.18 -4.80
N VAL A 135 -1.45 -7.95 -5.87
CA VAL A 135 -0.94 -9.33 -6.00
C VAL A 135 0.56 -9.40 -6.29
N THR A 136 1.10 -8.51 -7.12
CA THR A 136 2.54 -8.47 -7.47
C THR A 136 3.26 -7.23 -6.94
N SER A 137 2.56 -6.47 -6.10
CA SER A 137 2.98 -5.18 -5.58
C SER A 137 3.40 -4.18 -6.67
N ASP A 138 2.69 -4.15 -7.79
CA ASP A 138 3.12 -3.42 -8.97
C ASP A 138 3.12 -1.90 -8.78
N ASN A 139 4.30 -1.28 -8.95
CA ASN A 139 4.48 0.15 -8.72
C ASN A 139 3.89 1.04 -9.81
N ILE A 140 3.74 0.53 -11.05
CA ILE A 140 3.05 1.24 -12.14
C ILE A 140 1.54 1.14 -11.92
N GLY A 141 1.05 -0.06 -11.58
CA GLY A 141 -0.35 -0.26 -11.16
C GLY A 141 -0.72 0.60 -9.96
N THR A 142 0.19 0.75 -8.99
CA THR A 142 0.01 1.62 -7.82
C THR A 142 -0.14 3.09 -8.20
N ASP A 143 0.82 3.64 -8.94
CA ASP A 143 0.82 5.08 -9.26
C ASP A 143 -0.34 5.47 -10.18
N ILE A 144 -0.78 4.57 -11.09
CA ILE A 144 -1.97 4.82 -11.92
C ILE A 144 -3.25 4.72 -11.07
N ALA A 145 -3.41 3.68 -10.23
CA ALA A 145 -4.59 3.54 -9.37
C ALA A 145 -4.72 4.73 -8.40
N LEU A 146 -3.62 5.14 -7.77
CA LEU A 146 -3.53 6.34 -6.93
C LEU A 146 -3.88 7.61 -7.70
N GLY A 147 -3.49 7.71 -8.97
CA GLY A 147 -3.87 8.79 -9.87
C GLY A 147 -5.36 8.81 -10.25
N ARG A 148 -6.03 7.64 -10.33
CA ARG A 148 -7.47 7.57 -10.60
C ARG A 148 -8.32 7.93 -9.38
N VAL A 149 -7.92 7.55 -8.16
CA VAL A 149 -8.70 7.82 -6.93
C VAL A 149 -8.30 9.11 -6.19
N GLY A 150 -7.07 9.60 -6.38
CA GLY A 150 -6.54 10.80 -5.74
C GLY A 150 -5.93 10.55 -4.35
N LEU A 151 -4.67 10.94 -4.17
CA LEU A 151 -3.90 10.75 -2.93
C LEU A 151 -4.58 11.38 -1.70
N MET A 152 -5.12 12.60 -1.83
CA MET A 152 -5.77 13.28 -0.70
C MET A 152 -7.02 12.53 -0.25
N ARG A 153 -7.86 12.07 -1.19
CA ARG A 153 -9.08 11.29 -0.92
C ARG A 153 -8.79 9.97 -0.19
N VAL A 154 -7.66 9.31 -0.47
CA VAL A 154 -7.24 8.12 0.31
C VAL A 154 -6.89 8.49 1.75
N ASN A 155 -6.17 9.61 1.97
CA ASN A 155 -5.85 10.10 3.32
C ASN A 155 -7.08 10.61 4.09
N GLU A 156 -8.04 11.23 3.39
CA GLU A 156 -9.34 11.66 3.92
C GLU A 156 -10.17 10.45 4.37
N MET A 157 -10.30 9.43 3.52
CA MET A 157 -10.97 8.16 3.86
C MET A 157 -10.30 7.47 5.06
N LEU A 158 -8.97 7.42 5.10
CA LEU A 158 -8.22 6.88 6.24
C LEU A 158 -8.49 7.68 7.53
N THR A 159 -8.57 9.01 7.44
CA THR A 159 -8.91 9.88 8.57
C THR A 159 -10.35 9.65 9.05
N GLN A 160 -11.31 9.52 8.13
CA GLN A 160 -12.72 9.19 8.42
C GLN A 160 -12.88 7.82 9.08
N PHE A 161 -12.01 6.85 8.73
CA PHE A 161 -11.95 5.53 9.37
C PHE A 161 -11.09 5.52 10.66
N GLY A 162 -10.61 6.67 11.13
CA GLY A 162 -9.85 6.82 12.38
C GLY A 162 -8.34 6.59 12.28
N TYR A 163 -7.82 6.18 11.12
CA TYR A 163 -6.40 5.83 10.91
C TYR A 163 -5.48 7.06 10.73
N GLN A 164 -5.53 8.04 11.63
CA GLN A 164 -4.88 9.36 11.48
C GLN A 164 -3.36 9.30 11.18
N GLN A 165 -2.66 8.28 11.69
CA GLN A 165 -1.22 8.06 11.46
C GLN A 165 -0.90 7.36 10.12
N THR A 166 -1.85 6.65 9.51
CA THR A 166 -1.64 5.96 8.23
C THR A 166 -1.86 6.95 7.08
N ARG A 167 -0.80 7.33 6.38
CA ARG A 167 -0.85 8.39 5.35
C ARG A 167 0.01 8.05 4.13
N ILE A 168 -0.52 8.32 2.94
CA ILE A 168 0.25 8.40 1.69
C ILE A 168 0.85 9.80 1.62
N ASN A 169 2.18 9.88 1.61
CA ASN A 169 2.92 11.15 1.61
C ASN A 169 3.62 11.46 0.27
N GLN A 170 3.66 10.51 -0.66
CA GLN A 170 4.32 10.62 -1.97
C GLN A 170 3.90 9.46 -2.89
N THR A 171 4.25 9.52 -4.19
CA THR A 171 4.04 8.40 -5.12
C THR A 171 5.01 7.24 -4.86
N THR A 172 4.74 6.07 -5.44
CA THR A 172 5.66 4.92 -5.40
C THR A 172 6.91 5.22 -6.22
N GLY A 173 6.77 5.93 -7.34
CA GLY A 173 7.89 6.49 -8.10
C GLY A 173 8.83 7.33 -7.24
N ASP A 174 8.30 8.30 -6.50
CA ASP A 174 9.09 9.15 -5.59
C ASP A 174 9.80 8.37 -4.50
N LEU A 175 9.10 7.44 -3.83
CA LEU A 175 9.70 6.61 -2.79
C LEU A 175 10.86 5.77 -3.36
N VAL A 176 10.64 5.10 -4.48
CA VAL A 176 11.65 4.27 -5.14
C VAL A 176 12.82 5.12 -5.63
N ARG A 177 12.56 6.29 -6.21
CA ARG A 177 13.59 7.25 -6.66
C ARG A 177 14.44 7.71 -5.49
N ARG A 178 13.85 8.12 -4.36
CA ARG A 178 14.60 8.51 -3.14
C ARG A 178 15.49 7.37 -2.64
N VAL A 179 14.98 6.15 -2.55
CA VAL A 179 15.77 4.98 -2.12
C VAL A 179 16.92 4.68 -3.09
N PHE A 180 16.70 4.74 -4.41
CA PHE A 180 17.78 4.54 -5.38
C PHE A 180 18.83 5.65 -5.37
N VAL A 181 18.44 6.90 -5.09
CA VAL A 181 19.39 8.03 -4.93
C VAL A 181 20.25 7.86 -3.68
N LEU A 182 19.67 7.43 -2.56
CA LEU A 182 20.43 7.14 -1.33
C LEU A 182 21.42 5.98 -1.54
N ALA A 183 21.01 4.92 -2.24
CA ALA A 183 21.89 3.78 -2.53
C ALA A 183 22.97 4.09 -3.58
N VAL A 184 22.67 4.91 -4.58
CA VAL A 184 23.60 5.29 -5.66
C VAL A 184 23.32 6.75 -6.08
N PRO A 185 24.07 7.73 -5.55
CA PRO A 185 23.82 9.17 -5.77
C PRO A 185 23.79 9.62 -7.23
N LYS A 186 24.42 8.86 -8.14
CA LYS A 186 24.36 9.08 -9.60
C LYS A 186 22.94 9.02 -10.19
N TYR A 187 21.96 8.39 -9.52
CA TYR A 187 20.57 8.39 -9.99
C TYR A 187 19.82 9.71 -9.69
N SER A 188 20.43 10.67 -8.98
CA SER A 188 19.80 11.97 -8.66
C SER A 188 19.43 12.81 -9.89
N THR A 189 20.15 12.62 -10.99
CA THR A 189 19.96 13.35 -12.26
C THR A 189 19.09 12.62 -13.28
N PHE A 190 18.58 11.42 -12.98
CA PHE A 190 17.77 10.63 -13.91
C PHE A 190 16.27 10.91 -13.73
N THR A 191 15.58 11.25 -14.82
CA THR A 191 14.10 11.14 -14.86
C THR A 191 13.68 9.67 -14.77
N ASP A 192 12.43 9.40 -14.36
CA ASP A 192 11.88 8.03 -14.38
C ASP A 192 11.91 7.40 -15.80
N ARG A 193 11.78 8.24 -16.83
CA ARG A 193 11.88 7.88 -18.25
C ARG A 193 13.28 7.42 -18.65
N GLU A 194 14.33 8.04 -18.14
CA GLU A 194 15.73 7.63 -18.36
C GLU A 194 16.10 6.43 -17.48
N SER A 195 15.63 6.44 -16.23
CA SER A 195 15.76 5.32 -15.29
C SER A 195 15.19 4.02 -15.87
N SER A 196 14.01 4.06 -16.48
CA SER A 196 13.39 2.91 -17.15
C SER A 196 14.09 2.52 -18.47
N ARG A 197 14.55 3.51 -19.28
CA ARG A 197 15.38 3.26 -20.47
C ARG A 197 16.70 2.54 -20.14
N SER A 198 17.34 2.83 -19.00
CA SER A 198 18.64 2.26 -18.62
C SER A 198 18.65 0.72 -18.56
N ARG A 199 17.58 0.10 -18.04
CA ARG A 199 17.42 -1.37 -18.02
C ARG A 199 17.29 -1.97 -19.42
N ARG A 200 16.69 -1.25 -20.37
CA ARG A 200 16.49 -1.73 -21.76
C ARG A 200 17.82 -1.81 -22.53
N TRP A 201 18.80 -0.98 -22.17
CA TRP A 201 20.15 -0.96 -22.77
C TRP A 201 21.11 -2.00 -22.16
N SER A 202 20.96 -2.33 -20.87
CA SER A 202 21.85 -3.30 -20.21
C SER A 202 21.58 -4.76 -20.61
N HIS A 203 20.38 -5.08 -21.11
CA HIS A 203 20.04 -6.40 -21.63
C HIS A 203 20.48 -6.57 -23.09
N THR A 204 20.27 -5.56 -23.95
CA THR A 204 20.63 -5.63 -25.37
C THR A 204 22.14 -5.63 -25.63
N ARG A 205 22.97 -5.11 -24.72
CA ARG A 205 24.45 -5.15 -24.86
C ARG A 205 25.13 -6.47 -24.47
N ARG A 206 24.45 -7.41 -23.79
CA ARG A 206 25.08 -8.71 -23.43
C ARG A 206 25.24 -9.69 -24.62
N GLY A 207 24.66 -9.38 -25.78
CA GLY A 207 24.65 -10.24 -26.96
C GLY A 207 25.55 -9.80 -28.13
N ARG A 208 26.44 -8.81 -27.96
CA ARG A 208 27.41 -8.42 -28.99
C ARG A 208 28.81 -8.23 -28.40
N LEU A 209 29.68 -9.19 -28.66
CA LEU A 209 31.13 -8.94 -28.64
C LEU A 209 31.45 -7.80 -29.64
N PRO A 210 32.44 -6.94 -29.34
CA PRO A 210 32.91 -5.98 -30.33
C PRO A 210 33.54 -6.73 -31.52
N PRO A 211 33.36 -6.26 -32.77
CA PRO A 211 34.03 -6.85 -33.91
C PRO A 211 35.54 -6.63 -33.78
N THR A 212 36.31 -7.72 -33.70
CA THR A 212 37.77 -7.70 -33.73
C THR A 212 38.24 -7.45 -35.16
N SER A 213 38.56 -6.21 -35.50
CA SER A 213 39.02 -5.84 -36.85
C SER A 213 40.23 -4.91 -36.82
N SER A 214 41.36 -5.42 -36.35
CA SER A 214 42.68 -4.86 -36.65
C SER A 214 43.23 -5.49 -37.94
N THR A 215 42.96 -4.88 -39.10
CA THR A 215 43.84 -4.91 -40.29
C THR A 215 43.55 -3.67 -41.13
N THR A 216 44.61 -2.98 -41.56
CA THR A 216 44.56 -1.75 -42.34
C THR A 216 44.50 -2.04 -43.85
N ARG A 217 43.82 -1.19 -44.65
CA ARG A 217 44.39 -0.42 -45.80
C ARG A 217 43.52 -0.29 -47.08
N ALA A 218 43.03 0.94 -47.28
CA ALA A 218 42.96 1.72 -48.54
C ALA A 218 41.96 1.47 -49.69
N SER A 219 41.53 2.63 -50.24
CA SER A 219 41.37 3.02 -51.66
C SER A 219 40.17 2.59 -52.54
N SER A 220 39.44 3.63 -53.03
CA SER A 220 38.79 3.80 -54.35
C SER A 220 37.67 2.84 -54.82
N SER A 221 36.68 3.23 -55.65
CA SER A 221 36.11 4.54 -56.04
C SER A 221 34.86 4.34 -56.91
N THR A 222 33.97 5.35 -57.05
CA THR A 222 32.93 5.48 -58.13
C THR A 222 31.84 4.38 -58.23
N ARG A 223 30.67 4.53 -58.89
CA ARG A 223 29.80 5.69 -59.23
C ARG A 223 28.41 5.17 -59.71
N ALA A 224 27.31 5.77 -59.21
CA ALA A 224 25.92 5.76 -59.74
C ALA A 224 25.12 4.43 -59.83
N GLY A 225 23.78 4.54 -59.69
CA GLY A 225 22.80 3.45 -59.90
C GLY A 225 21.43 3.70 -59.21
N ARG A 226 20.36 3.88 -59.99
CA ARG A 226 18.93 4.06 -59.56
C ARG A 226 18.03 3.96 -60.83
N PRO A 227 16.68 3.79 -60.77
CA PRO A 227 15.79 3.48 -59.64
C PRO A 227 14.73 2.38 -59.98
N SER A 228 13.66 2.28 -59.16
CA SER A 228 12.40 1.53 -59.36
C SER A 228 12.51 -0.02 -59.23
N SER A 229 11.47 -0.81 -58.95
CA SER A 229 10.05 -0.55 -58.61
C SER A 229 9.57 -1.71 -57.67
N ARG A 230 8.43 -1.75 -56.96
CA ARG A 230 7.16 -1.00 -56.89
C ARG A 230 6.54 -1.22 -55.48
N TYR A 231 5.40 -0.58 -55.17
CA TYR A 231 4.37 -1.11 -54.25
C TYR A 231 2.98 -0.73 -54.79
N SER A 232 1.93 -1.37 -54.27
CA SER A 232 0.53 -1.26 -54.71
C SER A 232 -0.10 0.11 -54.51
#